data_AF-A0A840PBV6-F1
#
_entry.id   AF-A0A840PBV6-F1
#
_cell.length_a   1.000
_cell.length_b   1.000
_cell.length_c   1.000
_cell.angle_alpha   90.00
_cell.angle_beta   90.00
_cell.angle_gamma   90.00
#
_symmetry.space_group_name_H-M   'P 1'
#
loop_
_entity.id
_entity.type
_entity.pdbx_description
1 polymer ?
#
loop_
_entity_poly.entity_id
_entity_poly.type
_entity_poly.pdbx_seq_one_letter_code
_entity_poly.pdbx_strand_id
1 'polypeptide(L)' 'MPRPGSHQYEVQRRRLRKQLEDEGLGDKEATQRANEILRQDETQRPQKRTDRAEGPKGER' A
#
# COMPACT_ATOMS: atom_id res chain seq x y z
N MET A 1 -0.50 1.78 3.54
CA MET A 1 0.54 1.35 2.59
C MET A 1 0.83 2.38 1.49
N PRO A 2 1.84 2.13 0.62
CA PRO A 2 1.94 2.79 -0.68
C PRO A 2 0.70 2.51 -1.53
N ARG A 3 0.40 3.39 -2.50
CA ARG A 3 -0.79 3.26 -3.36
C ARG A 3 -0.54 2.25 -4.49
N PRO A 4 -1.52 1.41 -4.86
CA PRO A 4 -1.45 0.54 -6.03
C PRO A 4 -1.00 1.32 -7.27
N GLY A 5 -0.07 0.75 -8.03
CA GLY A 5 0.52 1.40 -9.22
C GLY A 5 1.66 2.39 -8.93
N SER A 6 1.96 2.69 -7.66
CA SER A 6 3.18 3.45 -7.32
C SER A 6 4.43 2.54 -7.30
N HIS A 7 5.59 3.10 -7.63
CA HIS A 7 6.87 2.36 -7.52
C HIS A 7 7.10 1.80 -6.11
N GLN A 8 6.73 2.56 -5.07
CA GLN A 8 6.81 2.13 -3.68
C GLN A 8 5.91 0.92 -3.39
N TYR A 9 4.74 0.83 -4.03
CA TYR A 9 3.86 -0.33 -3.93
C TYR A 9 4.49 -1.57 -4.55
N GLU A 10 5.10 -1.44 -5.71
CA GLU A 10 5.79 -2.56 -6.34
C GLU A 10 6.98 -3.07 -5.52
N VAL A 11 7.77 -2.17 -4.93
CA VAL A 11 8.89 -2.52 -4.05
C VAL A 11 8.40 -3.29 -2.83
N GLN A 12 7.35 -2.81 -2.16
CA GLN A 12 6.80 -3.47 -0.97
C GLN A 12 6.14 -4.81 -1.33
N ARG A 13 5.41 -4.87 -2.45
CA ARG A 13 4.81 -6.11 -2.95
C ARG A 13 5.87 -7.17 -3.23
N ARG A 14 7.00 -6.81 -3.85
CA ARG A 14 8.10 -7.74 -4.12
C ARG A 14 8.76 -8.25 -2.83
N ARG A 15 8.98 -7.37 -1.85
CA ARG A 15 9.54 -7.76 -0.54
C ARG A 15 8.62 -8.74 0.18
N LEU A 16 7.34 -8.40 0.27
CA LEU A 16 6.35 -9.22 0.96
C LEU A 16 6.14 -10.58 0.26
N ARG A 17 6.12 -10.60 -1.08
CA ARG A 17 6.09 -11.85 -1.84
C ARG A 17 7.29 -12.73 -1.50
N LYS A 18 8.51 -12.16 -1.50
CA LYS A 18 9.72 -12.93 -1.18
C LYS A 18 9.68 -13.51 0.24
N GLN A 19 9.21 -12.74 1.23
CA GLN A 19 9.05 -13.25 2.59
C GLN A 19 8.07 -14.43 2.66
N LEU A 20 6.95 -14.34 1.96
CA LEU A 20 5.97 -15.43 1.89
C LEU A 20 6.52 -16.66 1.15
N GLU A 21 7.31 -16.46 0.09
CA GLU A 21 8.04 -17.55 -0.59
C GLU A 21 9.04 -18.22 0.36
N ASP A 22 9.78 -17.44 1.15
CA ASP A 22 10.73 -17.93 2.16
C ASP A 22 10.01 -18.70 3.29
N GLU A 23 8.75 -18.36 3.59
CA GLU A 23 7.85 -19.09 4.51
C GLU A 23 7.27 -20.38 3.91
N GLY A 24 7.57 -20.66 2.64
CA GLY A 24 7.15 -21.88 1.95
C GLY A 24 5.88 -21.75 1.12
N LEU A 25 5.33 -20.54 0.93
CA LEU A 25 4.22 -20.33 0.01
C LEU A 25 4.72 -20.42 -1.44
N GLY A 26 3.91 -21.02 -2.33
CA GLY A 26 4.19 -20.99 -3.76
C GLY A 26 4.09 -19.57 -4.33
N ASP A 27 4.88 -19.24 -5.35
CA ASP A 27 4.96 -17.88 -5.96
C ASP A 27 3.58 -17.28 -6.30
N LYS A 28 2.66 -18.10 -6.84
CA LYS A 28 1.28 -17.66 -7.15
C LYS A 28 0.51 -17.25 -5.89
N GLU A 29 0.61 -18.04 -4.83
CA GLU A 29 -0.08 -17.78 -3.56
C GLU A 29 0.56 -16.61 -2.83
N ALA A 30 1.90 -16.57 -2.77
CA ALA A 30 2.66 -15.45 -2.22
C ALA A 30 2.32 -14.12 -2.91
N THR A 31 2.15 -14.14 -4.23
CA THR A 31 1.74 -12.95 -5.00
C THR A 31 0.33 -12.50 -4.65
N GLN A 32 -0.62 -13.43 -4.51
CA GLN A 32 -2.00 -13.09 -4.15
C GLN A 32 -2.07 -12.51 -2.73
N ARG A 33 -1.45 -13.19 -1.77
CA ARG A 33 -1.36 -12.78 -0.37
C ARG A 33 -0.67 -11.42 -0.21
N ALA A 34 0.45 -11.19 -0.90
CA ALA A 34 1.14 -9.90 -0.85
C ALA A 34 0.27 -8.74 -1.35
N ASN A 35 -0.51 -8.95 -2.42
CA ASN A 35 -1.45 -7.94 -2.92
C ASN A 35 -2.64 -7.72 -1.98
N GLU A 36 -3.14 -8.78 -1.35
CA GLU A 36 -4.23 -8.69 -0.39
C GLU A 36 -3.82 -7.88 0.86
N ILE A 37 -2.69 -8.21 1.46
CA ILE A 37 -2.14 -7.50 2.62
C ILE A 37 -1.94 -6.01 2.32
N LEU A 38 -1.32 -5.69 1.18
CA LEU A 38 -1.07 -4.28 0.82
C LEU A 38 -2.35 -3.49 0.54
N ARG A 39 -3.39 -4.13 -0.04
CA ARG A 39 -4.69 -3.50 -0.26
C ARG A 39 -5.48 -3.32 1.04
N GLN A 40 -5.49 -4.32 1.91
CA GLN A 40 -6.16 -4.23 3.21
C GLN A 40 -5.57 -3.10 4.06
N ASP A 41 -4.24 -2.96 4.05
CA ASP A 41 -3.52 -1.93 4.80
C ASP A 41 -3.62 -0.54 4.13
N GLU A 42 -3.93 -0.46 2.82
CA GLU A 42 -4.39 0.79 2.20
C GLU A 42 -5.79 1.19 2.68
N THR A 43 -6.73 0.25 2.73
CA THR A 43 -8.12 0.52 3.16
C THR A 43 -8.24 0.78 4.66
N GLN A 44 -7.35 0.21 5.47
CA GLN A 44 -7.31 0.42 6.92
C GLN A 44 -6.54 1.67 7.33
N ARG A 45 -5.79 2.30 6.42
CA ARG A 45 -5.28 3.64 6.71
C ARG A 45 -6.48 4.58 6.75
N PRO A 46 -6.74 5.27 7.89
CA PRO A 46 -7.57 6.46 7.80
C PRO A 46 -6.90 7.33 6.74
N GLN A 47 -7.63 7.61 5.67
CA GLN A 47 -7.30 8.70 4.77
C GLN A 47 -7.21 9.90 5.70
N LYS A 48 -6.00 10.24 6.18
CA LYS A 48 -5.73 11.56 6.71
C LYS A 48 -5.87 12.47 5.50
N ARG A 49 -7.12 12.77 5.13
CA ARG A 49 -7.52 14.11 4.73
C ARG A 49 -7.15 14.94 5.94
N THR A 50 -5.88 15.31 6.06
CA THR A 50 -5.54 16.35 6.99
C THR A 50 -6.31 17.55 6.50
N ASP A 51 -7.18 18.10 7.35
CA ASP A 51 -7.83 19.40 7.28
C ASP A 51 -6.86 20.59 7.11
N ARG A 52 -5.66 20.37 6.55
CA ARG A 52 -4.70 21.41 6.16
C ARG A 52 -4.93 21.92 4.73
N ALA A 53 -5.88 21.34 3.99
CA ALA A 53 -6.32 21.87 2.70
C ALA A 53 -7.49 22.88 2.81
N GLU A 54 -7.81 23.36 4.01
CA GLU A 54 -8.74 24.48 4.26
C GLU A 54 -8.02 25.66 4.95
N GLY A 55 -6.85 26.05 4.43
CA GLY A 55 -6.44 27.45 4.56
C GLY A 55 -7.22 28.27 3.54
N PRO A 56 -7.76 29.46 3.87
CA PRO A 56 -8.54 30.22 2.92
C PRO A 56 -7.72 30.47 1.65
N LYS A 57 -8.31 30.22 0.48
CA LYS A 57 -7.75 30.72 -0.78
C LYS A 57 -7.59 32.23 -0.61
N GLY A 58 -6.36 32.72 -0.70
CA GLY A 58 -6.06 34.14 -0.54
C GLY A 58 -7.00 34.97 -1.39
N GLU A 59 -7.82 35.80 -0.74
CA GLU A 59 -8.39 36.97 -1.37
C GLU A 59 -7.44 38.14 -1.11
N ARG A 60 -7.13 38.82 -2.23
CA ARG A 60 -6.35 40.06 -2.42
C ARG A 60 -4.90 39.89 -2.83
#